data_AF-A0A4S3MBC5-F1
#
_entry.id   AF-A0A4S3MBC5-F1
#
_cell.length_a   1.000
_cell.length_b   1.000
_cell.length_c   1.000
_cell.angle_alpha   90.00
_cell.angle_beta   90.00
_cell.angle_gamma   90.00
#
_symmetry.space_group_name_H-M   'P 1'
#
loop_
_entity.id
_entity.type
_entity.pdbx_description
1 polymer ?
#
loop_
_entity_poly.entity_id
_entity_poly.type
_entity_poly.pdbx_seq_one_letter_code
_entity_poly.pdbx_strand_id
1 'polypeptide(L)'
;MSEELHEHRLKRLAMRSMRRGIKEMDIILMRYADAKLAGMSDAELTEYDALLSENDQDLYQWVSGQVAPDARFAGLVADIRQMIGAE
;
A
#
# COMPACT_ATOMS: atom_id res chain seq x y z
N MET A 1 -6.27 19.87 18.27
CA MET A 1 -6.30 19.03 17.05
C MET A 1 -5.03 18.22 17.09
N SER A 2 -5.12 16.90 17.22
CA SER A 2 -3.92 16.06 17.31
C SER A 2 -3.35 15.90 15.91
N GLU A 3 -2.37 16.73 15.56
CA GLU A 3 -1.46 16.45 14.46
C GLU A 3 -0.70 15.16 14.85
N GLU A 4 -1.15 14.01 14.34
CA GLU A 4 -0.34 12.79 14.40
C GLU A 4 0.99 13.14 13.73
N LEU A 5 2.11 13.03 14.49
CA LEU A 5 3.43 13.21 13.91
C LEU A 5 3.55 12.30 12.68
N HIS A 6 4.03 12.85 11.57
CA HIS A 6 4.20 12.13 10.31
C HIS A 6 4.89 10.77 10.52
N GLU A 7 5.92 10.72 11.38
CA GLU A 7 6.62 9.50 11.77
C GLU A 7 5.73 8.43 12.42
N HIS A 8 4.75 8.82 13.24
CA HIS A 8 3.78 7.90 13.83
C HIS A 8 2.87 7.31 12.75
N ARG A 9 2.45 8.13 11.78
CA ARG A 9 1.65 7.69 10.65
C ARG A 9 2.39 6.68 9.79
N LEU A 10 3.64 6.97 9.44
CA LEU A 10 4.52 6.05 8.70
C LEU A 10 4.65 4.71 9.42
N LYS A 11 4.95 4.73 10.72
CA LYS A 11 5.11 3.51 11.53
C LYS A 11 3.82 2.69 11.60
N ARG A 12 2.66 3.35 11.76
CA ARG A 12 1.34 2.71 11.75
C ARG A 12 1.05 2.04 10.42
N LEU A 13 1.34 2.72 9.31
CA LEU A 13 1.12 2.20 7.96
C LEU A 13 2.06 1.04 7.63
N ALA A 14 3.35 1.15 7.96
CA ALA A 14 4.30 0.05 7.81
C ALA A 14 3.85 -1.20 8.57
N MET A 15 3.40 -1.05 9.82
CA MET A 15 2.86 -2.18 10.60
C MET A 15 1.60 -2.80 9.97
N ARG A 16 0.72 -1.99 9.37
CA ARG A 16 -0.46 -2.48 8.65
C ARG A 16 -0.08 -3.22 7.37
N SER A 17 0.98 -2.80 6.68
CA SER A 17 1.50 -3.49 5.50
C SER A 17 2.02 -4.89 5.80
N MET A 18 2.44 -5.15 7.04
CA MET A 18 2.98 -6.46 7.49
C MET A 18 1.94 -7.41 8.14
N ARG A 19 0.66 -7.00 8.23
CA ARG A 19 -0.38 -7.78 8.93
C ARG A 19 -1.52 -8.14 7.98
N ARG A 20 -1.15 -8.81 6.89
CA ARG A 20 -2.05 -9.21 5.81
C ARG A 20 -2.57 -10.63 6.02
N GLY A 21 -3.75 -10.92 5.48
CA GLY A 21 -4.40 -12.22 5.55
C GLY A 21 -3.73 -13.30 4.70
N ILE A 22 -2.93 -12.91 3.70
CA ILE A 22 -2.14 -13.82 2.86
C ILE A 22 -0.66 -13.40 2.81
N LYS A 23 0.24 -14.38 2.75
CA LYS A 23 1.69 -14.17 2.82
C LYS A 23 2.23 -13.41 1.61
N GLU A 24 1.67 -13.65 0.44
CA GLU A 24 2.04 -12.97 -0.80
C GLU A 24 1.82 -11.46 -0.67
N MET A 25 0.69 -11.06 -0.08
CA MET A 25 0.36 -9.65 0.07
C MET A 25 1.24 -8.97 1.13
N ASP A 26 1.58 -9.68 2.20
CA ASP A 26 2.57 -9.24 3.19
C ASP A 26 3.91 -8.91 2.52
N ILE A 27 4.44 -9.82 1.71
CA ILE A 27 5.73 -9.63 1.03
C ILE A 27 5.69 -8.43 0.08
N ILE A 28 4.62 -8.30 -0.71
CA ILE A 28 4.47 -7.23 -1.69
C ILE A 28 4.36 -5.87 -0.99
N LEU A 29 3.45 -5.74 -0.02
CA LEU A 29 3.21 -4.46 0.65
C LEU A 29 4.34 -4.07 1.59
N MET A 30 5.05 -5.04 2.20
CA MET A 30 6.23 -4.77 3.01
C MET A 30 7.35 -4.17 2.17
N ARG A 31 7.66 -4.76 1.01
CA ARG A 31 8.66 -4.21 0.07
C ARG A 31 8.28 -2.81 -0.40
N TYR A 32 7.01 -2.63 -0.76
CA TYR A 32 6.50 -1.34 -1.19
C TYR A 32 6.60 -0.26 -0.12
N ALA A 33 6.17 -0.60 1.11
CA ALA A 33 6.24 0.29 2.25
C ALA A 33 7.70 0.69 2.57
N ASP A 34 8.62 -0.26 2.58
CA ASP A 34 10.03 0.02 2.86
C ASP A 34 10.65 1.02 1.86
N ALA A 35 10.31 0.90 0.57
CA ALA A 35 10.89 1.75 -0.47
C ALA A 35 10.19 3.10 -0.66
N LYS A 36 8.85 3.16 -0.51
CA LYS A 36 8.06 4.35 -0.90
C LYS A 36 7.49 5.12 0.28
N LEU A 37 7.17 4.45 1.39
CA LEU A 37 6.38 5.06 2.46
C LEU A 37 7.05 6.28 3.07
N ALA A 38 8.38 6.27 3.24
CA ALA A 38 9.14 7.39 3.79
C ALA A 38 9.17 8.64 2.88
N GLY A 39 8.89 8.49 1.58
CA GLY A 39 8.86 9.57 0.60
C GLY A 39 7.45 10.08 0.26
N MET A 40 6.41 9.46 0.82
CA MET A 40 5.02 9.79 0.52
C MET A 40 4.57 11.09 1.21
N SER A 41 3.85 11.91 0.46
CA SER A 41 3.15 13.08 0.95
C SER A 41 1.97 12.69 1.86
N ASP A 42 1.44 13.62 2.65
CA ASP A 42 0.30 13.33 3.52
C ASP A 42 -0.96 12.85 2.76
N ALA A 43 -1.16 13.37 1.54
CA ALA A 43 -2.20 12.90 0.62
C ALA A 43 -1.98 11.43 0.21
N GLU A 44 -0.76 11.08 -0.21
CA GLU A 44 -0.40 9.71 -0.61
C GLU A 44 -0.50 8.74 0.57
N LEU A 45 -0.12 9.15 1.78
CA LEU A 45 -0.32 8.35 2.99
C LEU A 45 -1.80 8.16 3.34
N THR A 46 -2.68 9.08 2.93
CA THR A 46 -4.13 8.95 3.09
C THR A 46 -4.69 7.94 2.12
N GLU A 47 -4.28 8.03 0.85
CA GLU A 47 -4.66 7.07 -0.18
C GLU A 47 -4.12 5.67 0.13
N TYR A 48 -2.90 5.58 0.64
CA TYR A 48 -2.30 4.32 1.06
C TYR A 48 -3.04 3.73 2.26
N ASP A 49 -3.37 4.50 3.31
CA ASP A 49 -4.17 4.00 4.44
C ASP A 49 -5.54 3.45 3.98
N ALA A 50 -6.18 4.14 3.01
CA ALA A 50 -7.43 3.67 2.42
C ALA A 50 -7.23 2.36 1.66
N LEU A 51 -6.16 2.23 0.86
CA LEU A 51 -5.81 0.98 0.17
C LEU A 51 -5.59 -0.15 1.18
N LEU A 52 -4.89 0.13 2.29
CA LEU A 52 -4.62 -0.86 3.34
C LEU A 52 -5.89 -1.33 4.07
N SER A 53 -7.02 -0.64 3.91
CA SER A 53 -8.32 -1.02 4.48
C SER A 53 -9.13 -1.96 3.58
N GLU A 54 -8.70 -2.18 2.35
CA GLU A 54 -9.32 -3.13 1.41
C GLU A 54 -8.95 -4.58 1.74
N ASN A 55 -9.71 -5.54 1.21
CA ASN A 55 -9.46 -6.95 1.45
C ASN A 55 -8.21 -7.45 0.71
N ASP A 56 -7.45 -8.35 1.35
CA ASP A 56 -6.23 -8.91 0.76
C ASP A 56 -6.46 -9.61 -0.58
N GLN A 57 -7.63 -10.24 -0.76
CA GLN A 57 -8.01 -10.88 -2.02
C GLN A 57 -8.16 -9.85 -3.15
N ASP A 58 -8.84 -8.73 -2.90
CA ASP A 58 -9.06 -7.67 -3.87
C ASP A 58 -7.72 -6.98 -4.22
N LEU A 59 -6.93 -6.67 -3.19
CA LEU A 59 -5.59 -6.11 -3.36
C LEU A 59 -4.71 -7.01 -4.22
N TYR A 60 -4.72 -8.32 -3.95
CA TYR A 60 -3.96 -9.29 -4.73
C TYR A 60 -4.45 -9.36 -6.19
N GLN A 61 -5.76 -9.33 -6.43
CA GLN A 61 -6.32 -9.33 -7.78
C GLN A 61 -5.93 -8.07 -8.58
N TRP A 62 -5.91 -6.90 -7.93
CA TRP A 62 -5.49 -5.64 -8.55
C TRP A 62 -4.00 -5.64 -8.89
N VAL A 63 -3.16 -6.03 -7.94
CA VAL A 63 -1.71 -6.10 -8.12
C VAL A 63 -1.34 -7.18 -9.15
N SER A 64 -2.02 -8.32 -9.16
CA SER A 64 -1.81 -9.36 -10.17
C SER A 64 -2.40 -9.01 -11.55
N GLY A 65 -3.14 -7.90 -11.67
CA GLY A 65 -3.78 -7.47 -12.91
C GLY A 65 -4.96 -8.33 -13.33
N GLN A 66 -5.53 -9.13 -12.43
CA GLN A 66 -6.71 -9.94 -12.69
C GLN A 66 -7.98 -9.09 -12.76
N VAL A 67 -8.03 -8.02 -11.95
CA VAL A 67 -9.15 -7.07 -11.87
C VAL A 67 -8.58 -5.66 -11.93
N ALA A 68 -9.32 -4.74 -12.57
CA ALA A 68 -8.96 -3.33 -12.54
C ALA A 68 -9.22 -2.74 -11.15
N PRO A 69 -8.26 -2.03 -10.54
CA PRO A 69 -8.50 -1.32 -9.28
C PRO A 69 -9.48 -0.17 -9.49
N ASP A 70 -10.09 0.28 -8.40
CA ASP A 70 -10.83 1.55 -8.39
C ASP A 70 -9.93 2.69 -8.90
N ALA A 71 -10.55 3.68 -9.55
CA ALA A 71 -9.83 4.86 -10.07
C ALA A 71 -8.99 5.57 -9.00
N ARG A 72 -9.46 5.57 -7.73
CA ARG A 72 -8.73 6.13 -6.58
C ARG A 72 -7.42 5.39 -6.25
N PHE A 73 -7.33 4.10 -6.57
CA PHE A 73 -6.17 3.27 -6.26
C PHE A 73 -5.34 2.92 -7.48
N ALA A 74 -5.80 3.26 -8.68
CA ALA A 74 -5.14 2.93 -9.94
C ALA A 74 -3.67 3.38 -9.97
N GLY A 75 -3.36 4.58 -9.45
CA GLY A 75 -1.99 5.09 -9.35
C GLY A 75 -1.11 4.27 -8.41
N LEU A 76 -1.58 4.03 -7.17
CA LEU A 76 -0.85 3.24 -6.18
C LEU A 76 -0.64 1.79 -6.64
N VAL A 77 -1.68 1.15 -7.18
CA VAL A 77 -1.59 -0.22 -7.68
C VAL A 77 -0.63 -0.29 -8.87
N ALA A 78 -0.63 0.69 -9.78
CA ALA A 78 0.33 0.73 -10.87
C ALA A 78 1.78 0.87 -10.38
N ASP A 79 2.03 1.70 -9.37
CA ASP A 79 3.36 1.87 -8.76
C ASP A 79 3.81 0.58 -8.04
N ILE A 80 2.92 -0.06 -7.28
CA ILE A 80 3.19 -1.38 -6.67
C ILE A 80 3.53 -2.41 -7.75
N ARG A 81 2.75 -2.46 -8.83
CA ARG A 81 2.97 -3.39 -9.95
C ARG A 81 4.29 -3.16 -10.66
N GLN A 82 4.65 -1.91 -10.90
CA GLN A 82 5.94 -1.56 -11.49
C GLN A 82 7.09 -2.00 -10.59
N MET A 83 6.95 -1.86 -9.28
CA MET A 83 7.97 -2.27 -8.32
C MET A 83 8.18 -3.79 -8.26
N ILE A 84 7.11 -4.58 -8.36
CA ILE A 84 7.20 -6.05 -8.33
C ILE A 84 7.55 -6.67 -9.70
N GLY A 85 7.22 -5.99 -10.80
CA GLY A 85 7.41 -6.46 -12.17
C GLY A 85 8.69 -5.96 -12.84
N ALA A 86 9.47 -5.12 -12.16
CA ALA A 86 10.80 -4.73 -12.61
C ALA A 86 11.79 -5.89 -12.37
N GLU A 87 11.85 -6.82 -13.31
CA GLU A 87 12.93 -7.80 -13.49
C GLU A 87 13.70 -7.49 -14.79
#